data_AF-A0A6H0KRD5-F1
#
_entry.id   AF-A0A6H0KRD5-F1
#
_cell.length_a   1.000
_cell.length_b   1.000
_cell.length_c   1.000
_cell.angle_alpha   90.00
_cell.angle_beta   90.00
_cell.angle_gamma   90.00
#
_symmetry.space_group_name_H-M   'P 1'
#
loop_
_entity.id
_entity.type
_entity.pdbx_description
1 polymer ?
#
loop_
_entity_poly.entity_id
_entity_poly.type
_entity_poly.pdbx_seq_one_letter_code
_entity_poly.pdbx_strand_id
1 'polypeptide(L)' 'MTKQELENNMTRVAGLPVEITVRGKRSFTFSFEGKNETAAMKIQQYFVPVSLEYDYDEECDLTCLYMNL' A
#
# COMPACT_ATOMS: atom_id res chain seq x y z
N MET A 1 5.75 -5.86 14.96
CA MET A 1 4.78 -6.25 13.92
C MET A 1 5.56 -6.96 12.82
N THR A 2 5.15 -8.16 12.44
CA THR A 2 5.73 -8.89 11.32
C THR A 2 5.20 -8.36 9.98
N LYS A 3 5.86 -8.69 8.87
CA LYS A 3 5.38 -8.36 7.51
C LYS A 3 3.93 -8.84 7.32
N GLN A 4 3.66 -10.08 7.69
CA GLN A 4 2.36 -10.71 7.51
C GLN A 4 1.26 -10.07 8.37
N GLU A 5 1.57 -9.64 9.60
CA GLU A 5 0.62 -8.88 10.42
C GLU A 5 0.25 -7.55 9.77
N LEU A 6 1.22 -6.86 9.16
CA LEU A 6 0.98 -5.60 8.48
C LEU A 6 0.18 -5.81 7.18
N GLU A 7 0.48 -6.83 6.39
CA GLU A 7 -0.31 -7.22 5.20
C GLU A 7 -1.76 -7.53 5.55
N ASN A 8 -1.99 -8.33 6.60
CA ASN A 8 -3.33 -8.65 7.08
C ASN A 8 -4.09 -7.40 7.54
N ASN A 9 -3.41 -6.47 8.20
CA ASN A 9 -4.01 -5.22 8.62
C ASN A 9 -4.35 -4.33 7.39
N MET A 10 -3.42 -4.17 6.47
CA MET A 10 -3.63 -3.36 5.26
C MET A 10 -4.73 -3.94 4.36
N THR A 11 -4.83 -5.26 4.29
CA THR A 11 -5.93 -5.95 3.61
C THR A 11 -7.29 -5.57 4.21
N ARG A 12 -7.39 -5.50 5.55
CA ARG A 12 -8.62 -5.08 6.24
C ARG A 12 -8.93 -3.60 6.02
N VAL A 13 -7.91 -2.74 6.05
CA VAL A 13 -8.05 -1.30 5.81
C VAL A 13 -8.53 -1.04 4.38
N ALA A 14 -7.86 -1.63 3.39
CA ALA A 14 -8.17 -1.44 1.97
C ALA A 14 -9.50 -2.08 1.57
N GLY A 15 -9.84 -3.23 2.16
CA GLY A 15 -10.98 -4.06 1.75
C GLY A 15 -10.67 -4.97 0.56
N LEU A 16 -9.39 -5.17 0.24
CA LEU A 16 -8.87 -6.01 -0.82
C LEU A 16 -7.49 -6.55 -0.43
N PRO A 17 -6.99 -7.64 -1.04
CA PRO A 17 -5.66 -8.17 -0.73
C PRO A 17 -4.56 -7.12 -0.98
N VAL A 18 -3.71 -6.90 0.02
CA VAL A 18 -2.55 -5.99 -0.08
C VAL A 18 -1.27 -6.76 0.20
N GLU A 19 -0.30 -6.65 -0.70
CA GLU A 19 1.06 -7.15 -0.50
C GLU A 19 1.99 -6.02 -0.06
N ILE A 20 3.01 -6.36 0.75
CA ILE A 20 4.04 -5.42 1.17
C ILE A 20 5.41 -5.85 0.63
N THR A 21 6.08 -4.93 -0.05
CA THR A 21 7.48 -5.08 -0.44
C THR A 21 8.37 -4.17 0.40
N VAL A 22 9.40 -4.73 1.04
CA VAL A 22 10.42 -3.97 1.77
C VAL A 22 11.54 -3.61 0.80
N ARG A 23 11.67 -2.32 0.44
CA ARG A 23 12.71 -1.82 -0.49
C ARG A 23 14.00 -1.38 0.22
N GLY A 24 13.99 -1.29 1.56
CA GLY A 24 15.13 -0.89 2.38
C GLY A 24 14.75 -0.74 3.85
N LYS A 25 15.66 -0.21 4.68
CA LYS A 25 15.43 -0.06 6.13
C LYS A 25 14.22 0.83 6.49
N ARG A 26 13.84 1.76 5.61
CA ARG A 26 12.81 2.79 5.85
C ARG A 26 11.90 3.03 4.62
N SER A 27 11.86 2.06 3.70
CA SER A 27 11.11 2.20 2.46
C SER A 27 10.26 0.96 2.21
N PHE A 28 8.96 1.18 2.05
CA PHE A 28 7.95 0.13 1.87
C PHE A 28 7.07 0.46 0.67
N THR A 29 6.62 -0.55 -0.07
CA THR A 29 5.53 -0.39 -1.04
C THR A 29 4.39 -1.31 -0.67
N PHE A 30 3.19 -0.75 -0.65
CA PHE A 30 1.95 -1.49 -0.56
C PHE A 30 1.40 -1.62 -1.97
N SER A 31 1.07 -2.83 -2.41
CA SER A 31 0.59 -3.07 -3.77
C SER A 31 -0.68 -3.91 -3.78
N PHE A 32 -1.54 -3.64 -4.74
CA PHE A 32 -2.76 -4.41 -5.00
C PHE A 32 -3.18 -4.33 -6.46
N GLU A 33 -3.85 -5.38 -6.93
CA GLU A 33 -4.40 -5.47 -8.30
C GLU A 33 -5.53 -4.46 -8.51
N GLY A 34 -5.59 -3.91 -9.72
CA GLY A 34 -6.62 -2.98 -10.14
C GLY A 34 -6.34 -1.53 -9.80
N LYS A 35 -6.97 -0.62 -10.54
CA LYS A 35 -7.14 0.78 -10.11
C LYS A 35 -8.23 0.88 -9.04
N ASN A 36 -7.85 1.19 -7.80
CA ASN A 36 -8.81 1.45 -6.71
C ASN A 36 -8.38 2.63 -5.81
N GLU A 37 -8.76 3.84 -6.22
CA GLU A 37 -8.44 5.07 -5.50
C GLU A 37 -9.03 5.12 -4.08
N THR A 38 -10.17 4.46 -3.86
CA THR A 38 -10.78 4.39 -2.52
C THR A 38 -9.94 3.53 -1.57
N ALA A 39 -9.47 2.37 -2.02
CA ALA A 39 -8.56 1.53 -1.26
C ALA A 39 -7.23 2.26 -0.98
N ALA A 40 -6.69 2.94 -2.00
CA ALA A 40 -5.47 3.72 -1.87
C ALA A 40 -5.61 4.83 -0.81
N MET A 41 -6.70 5.59 -0.85
CA MET A 41 -6.98 6.65 0.10
C MET A 41 -7.10 6.13 1.54
N LYS A 42 -7.73 4.97 1.76
CA LYS A 42 -7.83 4.37 3.10
C LYS A 42 -6.45 4.01 3.67
N ILE A 43 -5.56 3.47 2.84
CA ILE A 43 -4.18 3.18 3.24
C ILE A 43 -3.42 4.48 3.53
N GLN A 44 -3.53 5.50 2.67
CA GLN A 44 -2.91 6.81 2.91
C GLN A 44 -3.38 7.45 4.22
N GLN A 45 -4.69 7.41 4.50
CA GLN A 45 -5.27 7.92 5.75
C GLN A 45 -4.76 7.18 6.99
N TYR A 46 -4.55 5.86 6.90
CA TYR A 46 -4.01 5.05 7.99
C TYR A 46 -2.62 5.52 8.45
N PHE A 47 -1.81 6.05 7.53
CA PHE A 47 -0.43 6.44 7.81
C PHE A 47 -0.20 7.93 8.06
N VAL A 48 -1.26 8.75 8.11
CA VAL A 48 -1.15 10.18 8.46
C VAL A 48 -0.36 10.36 9.77
N PRO A 49 0.61 11.31 9.84
CA PRO A 49 0.91 12.36 8.86
C PRO A 49 1.90 11.97 7.75
N VAL A 50 2.33 10.72 7.66
CA VAL A 50 3.23 10.26 6.60
C VAL A 50 2.47 10.23 5.27
N SER A 51 3.01 10.90 4.25
CA SER A 51 2.47 10.86 2.90
C SER A 51 2.99 9.63 2.16
N LEU A 52 2.10 8.93 1.46
CA LEU A 52 2.44 7.84 0.54
C LEU A 52 2.15 8.31 -0.87
N GLU A 53 3.13 8.16 -1.75
CA GLU A 53 2.98 8.42 -3.18
C GLU A 53 2.15 7.30 -3.82
N TYR A 54 1.15 7.68 -4.61
CA TYR A 54 0.26 6.77 -5.33
C TYR A 54 0.68 6.69 -6.79
N ASP A 55 0.77 5.47 -7.29
CA ASP A 55 1.01 5.17 -8.70
C ASP A 55 0.13 4.00 -9.13
N TYR A 56 -0.42 4.08 -10.34
CA TYR A 56 -1.19 3.00 -10.94
C TYR A 56 -0.62 2.71 -12.33
N ASP A 57 -0.10 1.51 -12.48
CA ASP A 57 0.50 1.01 -13.72
C ASP A 57 -0.59 0.33 -14.57
N GLU A 58 -0.95 0.99 -15.67
CA GLU A 58 -1.95 0.49 -16.64
C GLU A 58 -1.48 -0.74 -17.43
N GLU A 59 -0.17 -0.96 -17.57
CA GLU A 59 0.36 -2.11 -18.33
C GLU A 59 0.17 -3.42 -17.55
N CYS A 60 0.25 -3.34 -16.21
CA CYS A 60 0.17 -4.50 -15.33
C CYS A 60 -1.11 -4.53 -14.47
N ASP A 61 -2.00 -3.54 -14.60
CA ASP A 61 -3.19 -3.34 -13.77
C ASP A 61 -2.87 -3.42 -12.27
N LEU A 62 -1.85 -2.67 -11.85
CA LEU A 62 -1.31 -2.73 -10.48
C LEU A 62 -1.22 -1.34 -9.86
N THR A 63 -1.83 -1.16 -8.70
CA THR A 63 -1.63 0.03 -7.88
C THR A 63 -0.49 -0.17 -6.90
N CYS A 64 0.41 0.80 -6.80
CA CYS A 64 1.48 0.88 -5.82
C CYS A 64 1.36 2.14 -4.95
N LEU A 65 1.61 1.98 -3.66
CA LEU A 65 1.74 3.08 -2.70
C LEU A 65 3.13 3.06 -2.08
N TYR A 66 3.92 4.10 -2.34
CA TYR A 66 5.30 4.18 -1.89
C TYR A 66 5.40 5.00 -0.59
N MET A 67 5.85 4.33 0.47
CA MET A 67 6.21 4.96 1.74
C MET A 67 7.72 5.10 1.82
N ASN A 68 8.21 6.33 2.00
CA ASN A 68 9.62 6.64 2.25
C ASN A 68 9.69 7.42 3.58
N LEU A 69 10.28 6.81 4.62
CA LEU A 69 10.36 7.36 5.98
C LEU A 69 11.71 7.98 6.32
#